data_AF-A0A520IGK7-F1
#
_entry.id   AF-A0A520IGK7-F1
#
_cell.length_a   1.000
_cell.length_b   1.000
_cell.length_c   1.000
_cell.angle_alpha   90.00
_cell.angle_beta   90.00
_cell.angle_gamma   90.00
#
_symmetry.space_group_name_H-M   'P 1'
#
loop_
_entity.id
_entity.type
_entity.pdbx_description
1 polymer ?
#
loop_
_entity_poly.entity_id
_entity_poly.type
_entity_poly.pdbx_seq_one_letter_code
_entity_poly.pdbx_strand_id
1 'polypeptide(L)'
;MSEKYRLLKPTDGFLAISLMLCTYALTEALHGYGFIAVFICGLTLRHAEKDNSYHKELHAFTDQVERLLLGVLLIFFGGALVSGILKQLTLEMVLFSAVFLLMVRPLSAYLSLVGLPVHWKEKMAISFFGIRGMGSVYYLAFAFGQASFPDEQALWAIVAFTLLLSIVLHGLTATSVMNHLKVDMASEKIPE
;
A
#
# COMPACT_ATOMS: atom_id res chain seq x y z
N MET A 1 0.37 34.08 31.80
CA MET A 1 -0.76 33.25 32.29
C MET A 1 -1.98 33.71 31.50
N SER A 2 -2.38 33.12 30.39
CA SER A 2 -2.86 31.74 30.23
C SER A 2 -2.63 31.26 28.79
N GLU A 3 -1.60 30.44 28.62
CA GLU A 3 -1.32 29.67 27.41
C GLU A 3 -1.75 28.22 27.70
N LYS A 4 -3.06 28.00 27.90
CA LYS A 4 -3.53 26.72 28.44
C LYS A 4 -4.59 25.97 27.64
N TYR A 5 -5.05 26.49 26.50
CA TYR A 5 -6.00 25.75 25.65
C TYR A 5 -5.79 26.07 24.17
N ARG A 6 -4.61 25.72 23.62
CA ARG A 6 -4.51 25.45 22.19
C ARG A 6 -5.12 24.07 21.95
N LEU A 7 -6.45 24.03 21.98
CA LEU A 7 -7.24 22.88 21.59
C LEU A 7 -6.70 22.45 20.22
N LEU A 8 -6.14 21.25 20.14
CA LEU A 8 -6.03 20.50 18.89
C LEU A 8 -7.38 20.69 18.19
N LYS A 9 -7.39 21.14 16.93
CA LYS A 9 -8.64 21.28 16.18
C LYS A 9 -8.94 19.91 15.57
N PRO A 10 -9.80 19.07 16.18
CA PRO A 10 -10.16 17.76 15.60
C PRO A 10 -10.77 17.88 14.19
N THR A 11 -11.26 19.06 13.80
CA THR A 11 -11.80 19.32 12.46
C THR A 11 -10.86 18.95 11.33
N ASP A 12 -9.55 19.00 11.56
CA ASP A 12 -8.58 19.00 10.48
C ASP A 12 -8.35 17.57 9.97
N GLY A 13 -8.17 16.59 10.87
CA GLY A 13 -8.07 15.16 10.54
C GLY A 13 -9.31 14.61 9.83
N PHE A 14 -10.49 14.95 10.34
CA PHE A 14 -11.75 14.57 9.72
C PHE A 14 -11.94 15.23 8.35
N LEU A 15 -11.42 16.45 8.13
CA LEU A 15 -11.48 17.12 6.85
C LEU A 15 -10.74 16.33 5.76
N ALA A 16 -9.52 15.82 6.03
CA ALA A 16 -8.80 15.02 5.04
C ALA A 16 -9.55 13.75 4.67
N ILE A 17 -10.06 13.00 5.65
CA ILE A 17 -10.81 11.78 5.38
C ILE A 17 -12.09 12.10 4.60
N SER A 18 -12.81 13.15 5.01
CA SER A 18 -14.01 13.61 4.31
C SER A 18 -13.70 13.98 2.86
N LEU A 19 -12.60 14.71 2.63
CA LEU A 19 -12.19 15.10 1.29
C LEU A 19 -11.79 13.89 0.45
N MET A 20 -11.05 12.93 1.00
CA MET A 20 -10.72 11.68 0.31
C MET A 20 -11.99 10.89 -0.04
N LEU A 21 -12.94 10.73 0.89
CA LEU A 21 -14.19 10.01 0.65
C LEU A 21 -15.09 10.73 -0.37
N CYS A 22 -15.24 12.05 -0.26
CA CYS A 22 -16.00 12.86 -1.21
C CYS A 22 -15.37 12.82 -2.61
N THR A 23 -14.04 12.90 -2.69
CA THR A 23 -13.32 12.80 -3.97
C THR A 23 -13.55 11.42 -4.60
N TYR A 24 -13.47 10.36 -3.81
CA TYR A 24 -13.77 9.00 -4.28
C TYR A 24 -15.21 8.92 -4.80
N ALA A 25 -16.19 9.30 -3.97
CA ALA A 25 -17.61 9.17 -4.28
C ALA A 25 -18.02 9.99 -5.52
N LEU A 26 -17.55 11.24 -5.62
CA LEU A 26 -17.85 12.10 -6.75
C LEU A 26 -17.21 11.58 -8.04
N THR A 27 -15.96 11.10 -7.97
CA THR A 27 -15.27 10.55 -9.13
C THR A 27 -15.95 9.27 -9.62
N GLU A 28 -16.31 8.37 -8.71
CA GLU A 28 -17.00 7.13 -9.03
C GLU A 28 -18.39 7.40 -9.63
N ALA A 29 -19.13 8.39 -9.10
CA ALA A 29 -20.42 8.81 -9.64
C ALA A 29 -20.33 9.35 -11.07
N LEU A 30 -19.17 9.89 -11.46
CA LEU A 30 -18.86 10.33 -12.81
C LEU A 30 -18.24 9.21 -13.68
N HIS A 31 -18.25 7.97 -13.21
CA HIS A 31 -17.61 6.81 -13.85
C HIS A 31 -16.08 6.97 -14.06
N GLY A 32 -15.44 7.80 -13.24
CA GLY A 32 -13.99 7.93 -13.18
C GLY A 32 -13.36 6.91 -12.22
N TYR A 33 -12.03 6.85 -12.20
CA TYR A 33 -11.31 5.93 -11.33
C TYR A 33 -11.03 6.54 -9.94
N GLY A 34 -11.89 6.24 -8.97
CA GLY A 34 -11.86 6.85 -7.63
C GLY A 34 -10.52 6.77 -6.90
N PHE A 35 -9.77 5.66 -7.03
CA PHE A 35 -8.46 5.52 -6.38
C PHE A 35 -7.41 6.50 -6.88
N ILE A 36 -7.32 6.73 -8.20
CA ILE A 36 -6.38 7.72 -8.75
C ILE A 36 -6.80 9.12 -8.31
N ALA A 37 -8.11 9.43 -8.31
CA ALA A 37 -8.57 10.74 -7.86
C ALA A 37 -8.22 11.03 -6.40
N VAL A 38 -8.41 10.06 -5.49
CA VAL A 38 -7.99 10.20 -4.07
C VAL A 38 -6.48 10.34 -3.95
N PHE A 39 -5.70 9.60 -4.75
CA PHE A 39 -4.25 9.71 -4.77
C PHE A 39 -3.79 11.12 -5.21
N ILE A 40 -4.36 11.66 -6.30
CA ILE A 40 -4.08 13.02 -6.77
C ILE A 40 -4.52 14.06 -5.74
N CYS A 41 -5.68 13.88 -5.10
CA CYS A 41 -6.14 14.74 -4.01
C CYS A 41 -5.13 14.78 -2.86
N GLY A 42 -4.65 13.61 -2.40
CA GLY A 42 -3.62 13.52 -1.37
C GLY A 42 -2.28 14.17 -1.77
N LEU A 43 -1.84 13.98 -3.02
CA LEU A 43 -0.67 14.68 -3.56
C LEU A 43 -0.85 16.20 -3.59
N THR A 44 -2.04 16.66 -3.99
CA THR A 44 -2.37 18.08 -4.09
C THR A 44 -2.42 18.72 -2.70
N LEU A 45 -3.07 18.09 -1.73
CA LEU A 45 -3.06 18.53 -0.32
C LEU A 45 -1.63 18.63 0.22
N ARG A 46 -0.82 17.58 0.02
CA ARG A 46 0.58 17.57 0.45
C ARG A 46 1.43 18.64 -0.24
N HIS A 47 1.12 18.99 -1.49
CA HIS A 47 1.85 20.02 -2.23
C HIS A 47 1.43 21.44 -1.81
N ALA A 48 0.13 21.69 -1.65
CA ALA A 48 -0.41 23.00 -1.28
C ALA A 48 -0.04 23.45 0.14
N GLU A 49 0.23 22.49 1.05
CA GLU A 49 0.48 22.77 2.46
C GLU A 49 1.98 22.79 2.85
N LYS A 50 2.90 22.70 1.87
CA LYS A 50 4.35 22.57 2.07
C LYS A 50 5.01 23.69 2.91
N ASP A 51 4.36 24.84 3.05
CA ASP A 51 4.87 26.05 3.75
C ASP A 51 4.21 26.32 5.12
N ASN A 52 3.29 25.48 5.62
CA ASN A 52 2.55 25.76 6.86
C ASN A 52 2.84 24.74 7.97
N SER A 53 3.07 25.18 9.22
CA SER A 53 3.32 24.34 10.42
C SER A 53 2.09 23.51 10.89
N TYR A 54 1.16 23.22 9.98
CA TYR A 54 -0.09 22.49 10.11
C TYR A 54 0.10 20.95 9.98
N HIS A 55 1.30 20.55 9.54
CA HIS A 55 1.68 19.22 9.05
C HIS A 55 1.55 18.01 9.98
N LYS A 56 1.50 18.15 11.31
CA LYS A 56 1.66 16.98 12.20
C LYS A 56 0.34 16.29 12.54
N GLU A 57 -0.75 17.04 12.72
CA GLU A 57 -1.99 16.48 13.25
C GLU A 57 -2.84 15.80 12.16
N LEU A 58 -2.91 16.37 10.96
CA LEU A 58 -3.66 15.82 9.82
C LEU A 58 -3.09 14.47 9.35
N HIS A 59 -1.77 14.44 9.16
CA HIS A 59 -1.05 13.23 8.77
C HIS A 59 -1.10 12.18 9.88
N ALA A 60 -0.95 12.56 11.15
CA ALA A 60 -1.03 11.61 12.25
C ALA A 60 -2.42 10.97 12.36
N PHE A 61 -3.50 11.73 12.15
CA PHE A 61 -4.85 11.17 12.19
C PHE A 61 -5.11 10.20 11.03
N THR A 62 -4.72 10.58 9.81
CA THR A 62 -4.88 9.69 8.63
C THR A 62 -4.04 8.42 8.78
N ASP A 63 -2.79 8.54 9.26
CA ASP A 63 -1.91 7.39 9.54
C ASP A 63 -2.49 6.49 10.65
N GLN A 64 -3.09 7.07 11.70
CA GLN A 64 -3.77 6.30 12.74
C GLN A 64 -4.97 5.53 12.20
N VAL A 65 -5.81 6.16 11.38
CA VAL A 65 -6.96 5.50 10.76
C VAL A 65 -6.51 4.41 9.78
N GLU A 66 -5.48 4.67 8.97
CA GLU A 66 -4.88 3.67 8.09
C GLU A 66 -4.38 2.46 8.89
N ARG A 67 -3.60 2.68 9.95
CA ARG A 67 -3.08 1.59 10.81
C ARG A 67 -4.19 0.79 11.46
N LEU A 68 -5.25 1.45 11.94
CA LEU A 68 -6.40 0.79 12.54
C LEU A 68 -7.13 -0.07 11.52
N LEU A 69 -7.45 0.49 10.35
CA LEU A 69 -8.13 -0.24 9.27
C LEU A 69 -7.29 -1.41 8.75
N LEU A 70 -5.98 -1.22 8.55
CA LEU A 70 -5.06 -2.29 8.18
C LEU A 70 -5.01 -3.37 9.27
N GLY A 71 -4.99 -3.00 10.55
CA GLY A 71 -5.03 -3.96 11.66
C GLY A 71 -6.29 -4.82 11.64
N VAL A 72 -7.46 -4.19 11.47
CA VAL A 72 -8.75 -4.91 11.34
C VAL A 72 -8.76 -5.82 10.12
N LEU A 73 -8.29 -5.33 8.97
CA LEU A 73 -8.20 -6.11 7.73
C LEU A 73 -7.24 -7.30 7.86
N LEU A 74 -6.11 -7.14 8.54
CA LEU A 74 -5.17 -8.23 8.80
C LEU A 74 -5.74 -9.28 9.75
N ILE A 75 -6.53 -8.88 10.75
CA ILE A 75 -7.25 -9.82 11.63
C ILE A 75 -8.24 -10.65 10.82
N PHE A 76 -9.05 -10.00 9.97
CA PHE A 76 -9.98 -10.73 9.09
C PHE A 76 -9.25 -11.63 8.10
N PHE A 77 -8.15 -11.17 7.53
CA PHE A 77 -7.32 -11.97 6.64
C PHE A 77 -6.75 -13.19 7.35
N GLY A 78 -6.22 -13.03 8.57
CA GLY A 78 -5.77 -14.14 9.42
C GLY A 78 -6.89 -15.13 9.73
N GLY A 79 -8.09 -14.62 10.04
CA GLY A 79 -9.29 -15.45 10.21
C GLY A 79 -9.66 -16.24 8.95
N ALA A 80 -9.58 -15.61 7.77
CA ALA A 80 -9.84 -16.26 6.49
C ALA A 80 -8.82 -17.36 6.16
N LEU A 81 -7.55 -17.16 6.54
CA LEU A 81 -6.53 -18.20 6.42
C LEU A 81 -6.88 -19.44 7.25
N VAL A 82 -7.31 -19.25 8.50
CA VAL A 82 -7.69 -20.35 9.41
C VAL A 82 -9.02 -21.01 9.00
N SER A 83 -9.96 -20.26 8.43
CA SER A 83 -11.24 -20.81 7.94
C SER A 83 -11.10 -21.65 6.67
N GLY A 84 -9.91 -21.65 6.06
CA GLY A 84 -9.57 -22.51 4.93
C GLY A 84 -9.74 -21.84 3.57
N ILE A 85 -9.51 -20.52 3.46
CA ILE A 85 -9.43 -19.82 2.15
C ILE A 85 -8.38 -20.45 1.21
N LEU A 86 -7.38 -21.14 1.77
CA LEU A 86 -6.33 -21.84 1.03
C LEU A 86 -6.68 -23.29 0.66
N LYS A 87 -7.91 -23.77 0.91
CA LYS A 87 -8.28 -25.17 0.64
C LYS A 87 -8.14 -25.58 -0.83
N GLN A 88 -8.36 -24.65 -1.75
CA GLN A 88 -8.21 -24.90 -3.19
C GLN A 88 -6.81 -24.58 -3.73
N LEU A 89 -5.85 -24.30 -2.85
CA LEU A 89 -4.50 -23.97 -3.27
C LEU A 89 -3.83 -25.20 -3.87
N THR A 90 -3.45 -25.09 -5.15
CA THR A 90 -2.70 -26.13 -5.85
C THR A 90 -1.20 -25.81 -5.86
N LEU A 91 -0.37 -26.81 -6.13
CA LEU A 91 1.08 -26.62 -6.27
C LEU A 91 1.42 -25.65 -7.42
N GLU A 92 0.63 -25.68 -8.50
CA GLU A 92 0.77 -24.77 -9.63
C GLU A 92 0.55 -23.31 -9.22
N MET A 93 -0.46 -23.04 -8.39
CA MET A 93 -0.72 -21.71 -7.83
C MET A 93 0.41 -21.24 -6.92
N VAL A 94 1.00 -22.15 -6.14
CA VAL A 94 2.15 -21.84 -5.29
C VAL A 94 3.36 -21.43 -6.13
N LEU A 95 3.69 -22.24 -7.13
CA LEU A 95 4.81 -21.98 -8.04
C LEU A 95 4.59 -20.68 -8.82
N PHE A 96 3.37 -20.47 -9.34
CA PHE A 96 2.99 -19.23 -10.01
C PHE A 96 3.20 -18.03 -9.09
N SER A 97 2.71 -18.08 -7.85
CA SER A 97 2.82 -16.97 -6.90
C SER A 97 4.28 -16.65 -6.56
N ALA A 98 5.11 -17.68 -6.39
CA ALA A 98 6.53 -17.52 -6.13
C ALA A 98 7.27 -16.89 -7.32
N VAL A 99 7.06 -17.41 -8.54
CA VAL A 99 7.65 -16.87 -9.78
C VAL A 99 7.16 -15.44 -10.03
N PHE A 100 5.87 -15.18 -9.80
CA PHE A 100 5.28 -13.87 -9.98
C PHE A 100 5.89 -12.83 -9.04
N LEU A 101 6.08 -13.18 -7.76
CA LEU A 101 6.66 -12.27 -6.76
C LEU A 101 8.17 -12.10 -6.89
N LEU A 102 8.92 -13.15 -7.22
CA LEU A 102 10.38 -13.14 -7.22
C LEU A 102 11.00 -12.80 -8.58
N MET A 103 10.29 -13.03 -9.68
CA MET A 103 10.79 -12.75 -11.03
C MET A 103 9.94 -11.70 -11.75
N VAL A 104 8.67 -11.99 -12.02
CA VAL A 104 7.83 -11.15 -12.90
C VAL A 104 7.70 -9.74 -12.34
N ARG A 105 7.44 -9.63 -11.03
CA ARG A 105 7.23 -8.35 -10.36
C ARG A 105 8.51 -7.52 -10.25
N PRO A 106 9.67 -8.05 -9.81
CA PRO A 106 10.91 -7.29 -9.80
C PRO A 106 11.39 -6.92 -11.20
N LEU A 107 11.21 -7.79 -12.19
CA LEU A 107 11.62 -7.49 -13.55
C LEU A 107 10.78 -6.36 -14.16
N SER A 108 9.46 -6.41 -14.03
CA SER A 108 8.57 -5.35 -14.51
C SER A 108 8.84 -4.01 -13.82
N ALA A 109 9.04 -4.01 -12.51
CA ALA A 109 9.41 -2.81 -11.77
C ALA A 109 10.79 -2.28 -12.19
N TYR A 110 11.78 -3.14 -12.37
CA TYR A 110 13.12 -2.72 -12.78
C TYR A 110 13.11 -2.11 -14.18
N LEU A 111 12.40 -2.73 -15.13
CA LEU A 111 12.20 -2.21 -16.48
C LEU A 111 11.55 -0.82 -16.47
N SER A 112 10.60 -0.57 -15.55
CA SER A 112 9.98 0.76 -15.38
C SER A 112 10.95 1.84 -14.88
N LEU A 113 12.09 1.45 -14.29
CA LEU A 113 13.12 2.34 -13.77
C LEU A 113 14.33 2.47 -14.72
N VAL A 114 14.30 1.81 -15.87
CA VAL A 114 15.33 1.94 -16.90
C VAL A 114 15.32 3.39 -17.41
N GLY A 115 16.49 4.02 -17.48
CA GLY A 115 16.64 5.43 -17.87
C GLY A 115 16.62 6.44 -16.72
N LEU A 116 16.21 6.06 -15.50
CA LEU A 116 16.32 6.95 -14.34
C LEU A 116 17.74 6.99 -13.78
N PRO A 117 18.23 8.16 -13.31
CA PRO A 117 19.57 8.34 -12.73
C PRO A 117 19.61 7.84 -11.27
N VAL A 118 19.32 6.56 -11.07
CA VAL A 118 19.25 5.90 -9.76
C VAL A 118 20.25 4.74 -9.74
N HIS A 119 20.96 4.54 -8.63
CA HIS A 119 21.95 3.46 -8.51
C HIS A 119 21.28 2.08 -8.66
N TRP A 120 21.97 1.10 -9.25
CA TRP A 120 21.36 -0.21 -9.56
C TRP A 120 20.87 -0.96 -8.31
N LYS A 121 21.58 -0.84 -7.18
CA LYS A 121 21.17 -1.40 -5.87
C LYS A 121 19.83 -0.82 -5.39
N GLU A 122 19.62 0.48 -5.58
CA GLU A 122 18.36 1.16 -5.24
C GLU A 122 17.24 0.73 -6.20
N LYS A 123 17.52 0.64 -7.51
CA LYS A 123 16.55 0.11 -8.47
C LYS A 123 16.12 -1.30 -8.10
N MET A 124 17.05 -2.16 -7.70
CA MET A 124 16.74 -3.51 -7.23
C MET A 124 15.93 -3.49 -5.93
N ALA A 125 16.26 -2.63 -4.97
CA ALA A 125 15.49 -2.49 -3.73
C ALA A 125 14.05 -2.04 -4.00
N ILE A 126 13.84 -1.00 -4.80
CA ILE A 126 12.51 -0.52 -5.21
C ILE A 126 11.75 -1.63 -5.95
N SER A 127 12.46 -2.30 -6.86
CA SER A 127 11.91 -3.41 -7.64
C SER A 127 11.64 -4.65 -6.80
N PHE A 128 12.25 -4.82 -5.64
CA PHE A 128 12.04 -5.95 -4.75
C PHE A 128 11.01 -5.65 -3.65
N PHE A 129 10.86 -4.42 -3.14
CA PHE A 129 9.97 -4.09 -1.99
C PHE A 129 8.55 -3.57 -2.30
N GLY A 130 7.99 -3.87 -3.46
CA GLY A 130 6.58 -3.61 -3.79
C GLY A 130 5.71 -4.72 -3.23
N ILE A 131 5.49 -4.62 -1.92
CA ILE A 131 4.67 -5.53 -1.13
C ILE A 131 3.26 -5.55 -1.72
N ARG A 132 2.73 -6.75 -1.99
CA ARG A 132 1.31 -6.91 -2.29
C ARG A 132 0.51 -6.58 -1.03
N GLY A 133 -0.43 -5.66 -1.17
CA GLY A 133 -1.24 -5.19 -0.05
C GLY A 133 -2.69 -5.66 -0.12
N MET A 134 -3.47 -5.18 0.85
CA MET A 134 -4.92 -5.39 0.97
C MET A 134 -5.72 -4.91 -0.26
N GLY A 135 -5.15 -4.03 -1.09
CA GLY A 135 -5.76 -3.64 -2.36
C GLY A 135 -6.04 -4.83 -3.29
N SER A 136 -5.24 -5.90 -3.22
CA SER A 136 -5.47 -7.12 -4.02
C SER A 136 -6.79 -7.82 -3.63
N VAL A 137 -7.10 -7.82 -2.33
CA VAL A 137 -8.37 -8.35 -1.79
C VAL A 137 -9.54 -7.47 -2.24
N TYR A 138 -9.37 -6.14 -2.23
CA TYR A 138 -10.37 -5.21 -2.74
C TYR A 138 -10.69 -5.48 -4.21
N TYR A 139 -9.68 -5.55 -5.10
CA TYR A 139 -9.95 -5.75 -6.54
C TYR A 139 -10.60 -7.09 -6.83
N LEU A 140 -10.23 -8.13 -6.08
CA LEU A 140 -10.87 -9.44 -6.22
C LEU A 140 -12.34 -9.39 -5.81
N ALA A 141 -12.63 -8.78 -4.65
CA ALA A 141 -14.01 -8.59 -4.17
C ALA A 141 -14.83 -7.71 -5.13
N PHE A 142 -14.23 -6.63 -5.64
CA PHE A 142 -14.84 -5.76 -6.64
C PHE A 142 -15.15 -6.53 -7.92
N ALA A 143 -14.22 -7.32 -8.43
CA ALA A 143 -14.42 -8.12 -9.63
C ALA A 143 -15.62 -9.08 -9.49
N PHE A 144 -15.74 -9.76 -8.35
CA PHE A 144 -16.88 -10.64 -8.06
C PHE A 144 -18.22 -9.91 -7.91
N GLY A 145 -18.19 -8.63 -7.52
CA GLY A 145 -19.38 -7.78 -7.55
C GLY A 145 -19.83 -7.42 -8.97
N GLN A 146 -18.90 -7.39 -9.93
CA GLN A 146 -19.15 -6.92 -11.30
C GLN A 146 -19.37 -8.05 -12.31
N ALA A 147 -18.82 -9.24 -12.06
CA ALA A 147 -18.92 -10.39 -12.95
C ALA A 147 -18.90 -11.70 -12.17
N SER A 148 -19.54 -12.73 -12.74
CA SER A 148 -19.48 -14.09 -12.21
C SER A 148 -18.26 -14.81 -12.77
N PHE A 149 -17.48 -15.44 -11.88
CA PHE A 149 -16.31 -16.22 -12.28
C PHE A 149 -16.56 -17.70 -11.96
N PRO A 150 -16.19 -18.64 -12.85
CA PRO A 150 -16.44 -20.06 -12.61
C PRO A 150 -15.70 -20.62 -11.38
N ASP A 151 -14.55 -20.03 -11.01
CA ASP A 151 -13.65 -20.58 -10.00
C ASP A 151 -13.24 -19.53 -8.95
N GLU A 152 -14.24 -18.94 -8.28
CA GLU A 152 -14.04 -17.87 -7.29
C GLU A 152 -13.15 -18.29 -6.12
N GLN A 153 -13.28 -19.56 -5.67
CA GLN A 153 -12.54 -20.09 -4.54
C GLN A 153 -11.04 -20.28 -4.87
N ALA A 154 -10.71 -20.70 -6.09
CA ALA A 154 -9.33 -20.77 -6.55
C ALA A 154 -8.68 -19.38 -6.64
N LEU A 155 -9.44 -18.39 -7.13
CA LEU A 155 -8.99 -17.00 -7.20
C LEU A 155 -8.75 -16.40 -5.80
N TRP A 156 -9.63 -16.69 -4.84
CA TRP A 156 -9.40 -16.34 -3.43
C TRP A 156 -8.14 -17.02 -2.89
N ALA A 157 -7.94 -18.30 -3.16
CA ALA A 157 -6.80 -19.07 -2.68
C ALA A 157 -5.46 -18.52 -3.23
N ILE A 158 -5.36 -18.28 -4.54
CA ILE A 158 -4.13 -17.78 -5.17
C ILE A 158 -3.80 -16.34 -4.75
N VAL A 159 -4.81 -15.47 -4.63
CA VAL A 159 -4.61 -14.08 -4.18
C VAL A 159 -4.22 -14.04 -2.71
N ALA A 160 -4.91 -14.81 -1.86
CA ALA A 160 -4.58 -14.92 -0.44
C ALA A 160 -3.18 -15.50 -0.23
N PHE A 161 -2.82 -16.55 -0.97
CA PHE A 161 -1.48 -17.13 -0.90
C PHE A 161 -0.40 -16.17 -1.39
N THR A 162 -0.63 -15.47 -2.51
CA THR A 162 0.31 -14.44 -3.00
C THR A 162 0.48 -13.31 -1.98
N LEU A 163 -0.60 -12.86 -1.36
CA LEU A 163 -0.55 -11.84 -0.31
C LEU A 163 0.24 -12.34 0.91
N LEU A 164 -0.06 -13.55 1.38
CA LEU A 164 0.64 -14.18 2.50
C LEU A 164 2.14 -14.32 2.22
N LEU A 165 2.49 -14.88 1.06
CA LEU A 165 3.88 -15.06 0.63
C LEU A 165 4.60 -13.71 0.53
N SER A 166 3.95 -12.68 -0.01
CA SER A 166 4.50 -11.32 -0.05
C SER A 166 4.74 -10.76 1.36
N ILE A 167 3.77 -10.86 2.28
CA ILE A 167 3.91 -10.34 3.65
C ILE A 167 5.07 -11.03 4.37
N VAL A 168 5.18 -12.36 4.27
CA VAL A 168 6.24 -13.14 4.92
C VAL A 168 7.61 -12.82 4.32
N LEU A 169 7.74 -12.91 2.98
CA LEU A 169 9.03 -12.69 2.31
C LEU A 169 9.56 -11.28 2.57
N HIS A 170 8.73 -10.25 2.41
CA HIS A 170 9.17 -8.87 2.57
C HIS A 170 9.29 -8.48 4.04
N GLY A 171 8.42 -8.98 4.92
CA GLY A 171 8.49 -8.73 6.36
C GLY A 171 9.81 -9.23 6.97
N LEU A 172 10.30 -10.40 6.54
CA LEU A 172 11.57 -10.95 7.00
C LEU A 172 12.79 -10.29 6.34
N THR A 173 12.69 -9.84 5.10
CA THR A 173 13.84 -9.31 4.33
C THR A 173 14.03 -7.79 4.47
N ALA A 174 12.98 -7.03 4.79
CA ALA A 174 13.01 -5.56 4.80
C ALA A 174 14.11 -5.00 5.70
N THR A 175 14.16 -5.41 6.96
CA THR A 175 15.15 -4.90 7.93
C THR A 175 16.59 -5.18 7.49
N SER A 176 16.85 -6.39 7.00
CA SER A 176 18.19 -6.79 6.55
C SER A 176 18.65 -5.98 5.34
N VAL A 177 17.82 -5.90 4.29
CA VAL A 177 18.21 -5.20 3.06
C VAL A 177 18.34 -3.70 3.28
N MET A 178 17.47 -3.08 4.07
CA MET A 178 17.56 -1.65 4.39
C MET A 178 18.85 -1.31 5.17
N ASN A 179 19.31 -2.20 6.05
CA ASN A 179 20.58 -2.01 6.75
C ASN A 179 21.76 -2.09 5.78
N HIS A 180 21.75 -3.03 4.82
CA HIS A 180 22.83 -3.15 3.83
C HIS A 180 22.85 -1.97 2.84
N LEU A 181 21.70 -1.47 2.38
CA LEU A 181 21.65 -0.29 1.52
C LEU A 181 22.17 0.97 2.21
N LYS A 182 21.88 1.16 3.50
CA LYS A 182 22.38 2.32 4.28
C LYS A 182 23.89 2.34 4.42
N VAL A 183 24.54 1.17 4.43
CA VAL A 183 26.01 1.06 4.54
C VAL A 183 26.71 1.47 3.26
N ASP A 184 26.05 1.31 2.10
CA ASP A 184 26.60 1.69 0.78
C ASP A 184 26.38 3.18 0.43
N MET A 185 25.47 3.87 1.11
CA MET A 185 25.18 5.29 0.87
C MET A 185 26.08 6.14 1.76
N ALA A 186 27.25 6.54 1.24
CA ALA A 186 28.02 7.64 1.82
C ALA A 186 27.08 8.85 1.94
N SER A 187 26.97 9.42 3.14
CA SER A 187 26.06 10.53 3.44
C SER A 187 26.22 11.64 2.41
N GLU A 188 25.21 11.82 1.56
CA GLU A 188 25.16 12.96 0.67
C GLU A 188 25.09 14.21 1.56
N LYS A 189 26.14 15.05 1.51
CA LYS A 189 26.19 16.29 2.29
C LYS A 189 25.03 17.16 1.82
N ILE A 190 24.11 17.43 2.74
CA ILE A 190 23.08 18.45 2.56
C ILE A 190 23.82 19.78 2.30
N PRO A 191 23.63 20.42 1.13
CA PRO A 191 24.21 21.74 0.90
C PRO A 191 23.61 22.73 1.90
N GLU A 192 24.49 23.51 2.55
CA GLU A 192 24.15 24.57 3.51
C GLU A 192 23.23 25.64 2.92
#